data_AF-A0A9P0CWP8-F1
#
_entry.id   AF-A0A9P0CWP8-F1
#
_cell.length_a   1.000
_cell.length_b   1.000
_cell.length_c   1.000
_cell.angle_alpha   90.00
_cell.angle_beta   90.00
_cell.angle_gamma   90.00
#
_symmetry.space_group_name_H-M   'P 1'
#
loop_
_entity.id
_entity.type
_entity.pdbx_description
1 polymer ?
#
loop_
_entity_poly.entity_id
_entity_poly.type
_entity_poly.pdbx_seq_one_letter_code
_entity_poly.pdbx_strand_id
1 'polypeptide(L)'
;MKRKATEEKIDNFKKSLSDCPVGFTWLLRKDVFVEITKIIPAIEDILFCTEYVESIDKNTYFIENSKLTEEQIMKMKRATVGQSANENWLIARKHRLTASKFGAVLNSIKNNKFPPNLFKILLNFEKVLAVKWGRENDILYFPYLYTDRKVKTRF
;
A
#
# COMPACT_ATOMS: atom_id res chain seq x y z
N MET A 1 -12.10 38.02 25.30
CA MET A 1 -12.67 36.65 25.39
C MET A 1 -12.72 36.03 24.00
N LYS A 2 -11.77 35.16 23.61
CA LYS A 2 -11.84 34.47 22.31
C LYS A 2 -12.88 33.35 22.42
N ARG A 3 -13.96 33.41 21.64
CA ARG A 3 -14.95 32.31 21.56
C ARG A 3 -14.21 31.07 21.04
N LYS A 4 -14.07 30.04 21.88
CA LYS A 4 -13.61 28.72 21.42
C LYS A 4 -14.71 28.10 20.57
N ALA A 5 -14.37 27.63 19.38
CA ALA A 5 -15.29 26.89 18.53
C ALA A 5 -15.57 25.51 19.16
N THR A 6 -16.83 25.13 19.21
CA THR A 6 -17.27 23.79 19.64
C THR A 6 -16.83 22.74 18.63
N GLU A 7 -16.57 21.51 19.07
CA GLU A 7 -16.13 20.39 18.21
C GLU A 7 -17.07 20.14 17.02
N GLU A 8 -18.40 20.22 17.24
CA GLU A 8 -19.39 20.10 16.17
C GLU A 8 -19.27 21.18 15.09
N LYS A 9 -18.95 22.43 15.47
CA LYS A 9 -18.76 23.52 14.51
C LYS A 9 -17.51 23.31 13.67
N ILE A 10 -16.47 22.75 14.27
CA ILE A 10 -15.23 22.40 13.58
C ILE A 10 -15.50 21.26 12.59
N ASP A 11 -16.25 20.24 12.97
CA ASP A 11 -16.56 19.10 12.09
C ASP A 11 -17.43 19.52 10.89
N ASN A 12 -18.45 20.35 11.13
CA ASN A 12 -19.29 20.90 10.05
C ASN A 12 -18.49 21.80 9.09
N PHE A 13 -17.56 22.60 9.62
CA PHE A 13 -16.67 23.41 8.79
C PHE A 13 -15.73 22.54 7.93
N LYS A 14 -15.16 21.46 8.49
CA LYS A 14 -14.34 20.50 7.73
C LYS A 14 -15.13 19.84 6.60
N LYS A 15 -16.38 19.44 6.85
CA LYS A 15 -17.29 18.91 5.82
C LYS A 15 -17.63 19.92 4.74
N SER A 16 -17.78 21.21 5.08
CA SER A 16 -18.01 22.24 4.06
C SER A 16 -16.79 22.51 3.17
N LEU A 17 -15.59 22.22 3.67
CA LEU A 17 -14.34 22.40 2.93
C LEU A 17 -13.96 21.20 2.05
N SER A 18 -14.52 20.00 2.29
CA SER A 18 -14.21 18.82 1.48
C SER A 18 -14.68 18.91 0.03
N ASP A 19 -15.69 19.75 -0.26
CA ASP A 19 -16.21 19.98 -1.60
C ASP A 19 -15.48 21.12 -2.35
N CYS A 20 -14.57 21.83 -1.66
CA CYS A 20 -13.78 22.90 -2.25
C CYS A 20 -12.35 22.41 -2.52
N PRO A 21 -11.83 22.45 -3.77
CA PRO A 21 -10.49 21.99 -4.08
C PRO A 21 -9.45 23.01 -3.61
N VAL A 22 -9.23 23.08 -2.30
CA VAL A 22 -8.10 23.80 -1.69
C VAL A 22 -6.93 22.84 -1.49
N GLY A 23 -5.70 23.29 -1.75
CA GLY A 23 -4.48 22.45 -1.79
C GLY A 23 -4.09 21.73 -0.49
N PHE A 24 -4.91 21.82 0.56
CA PHE A 24 -4.65 21.26 1.88
C PHE A 24 -5.88 20.56 2.51
N THR A 25 -6.90 20.20 1.71
CA THR A 25 -8.07 19.44 2.22
C THR A 25 -7.68 18.13 2.92
N TRP A 26 -6.55 17.53 2.53
CA TRP A 26 -5.99 16.34 3.18
C TRP A 26 -5.65 16.58 4.67
N LEU A 27 -5.26 17.80 5.06
CA LEU A 27 -4.92 18.16 6.45
C LEU A 27 -6.17 18.13 7.37
N LEU A 28 -7.35 18.28 6.77
CA LEU A 28 -8.63 18.27 7.48
C LEU A 28 -9.18 16.85 7.64
N ARG A 29 -8.64 15.90 6.90
CA ARG A 29 -9.02 14.50 6.96
C ARG A 29 -8.63 13.94 8.33
N LYS A 30 -9.52 13.14 8.92
CA LYS A 30 -9.20 12.44 10.16
C LYS A 30 -8.04 11.49 9.88
N ASP A 31 -7.04 11.46 10.77
CA ASP A 31 -6.00 10.44 10.72
C ASP A 31 -6.68 9.08 10.69
N VAL A 32 -6.40 8.34 9.62
CA VAL A 32 -6.99 7.01 9.46
C VAL A 32 -6.32 6.14 10.50
N PHE A 33 -7.10 5.61 11.45
CA PHE A 33 -6.62 4.58 12.35
C PHE A 33 -6.29 3.36 11.50
N VAL A 34 -5.00 3.17 11.23
CA VAL A 34 -4.56 2.18 10.26
C VAL A 34 -4.58 0.81 10.93
N GLU A 35 -5.64 0.04 10.71
CA GLU A 35 -5.74 -1.33 11.24
C GLU A 35 -4.56 -2.21 10.78
N ILE A 36 -3.99 -1.90 9.61
CA ILE A 36 -2.91 -2.69 9.02
C ILE A 36 -1.63 -2.68 9.85
N THR A 37 -1.31 -1.58 10.55
CA THR A 37 -0.07 -1.50 11.36
C THR A 37 -0.14 -2.40 12.59
N LYS A 38 -1.34 -2.82 12.99
CA LYS A 38 -1.55 -3.83 14.05
C LYS A 38 -1.45 -5.26 13.52
N ILE A 39 -1.62 -5.45 12.21
CA ILE A 39 -1.64 -6.78 11.58
C ILE A 39 -0.23 -7.16 11.11
N ILE A 40 0.49 -6.20 10.51
CA ILE A 40 1.83 -6.40 9.97
C ILE A 40 2.80 -5.38 10.58
N PRO A 41 4.01 -5.81 10.96
CA PRO A 41 5.02 -4.92 11.52
C PRO A 41 5.50 -3.94 10.44
N ALA A 42 5.71 -2.66 10.78
CA ALA A 42 6.37 -1.75 9.83
C ALA A 42 7.83 -2.17 9.67
N ILE A 43 8.35 -2.06 8.45
CA ILE A 43 9.73 -2.48 8.17
C ILE A 43 10.71 -1.56 8.91
N GLU A 44 10.36 -0.28 9.03
CA GLU A 44 11.11 0.71 9.80
C GLU A 44 11.20 0.34 11.29
N ASP A 45 10.12 -0.14 11.89
CA ASP A 45 10.10 -0.54 13.29
C ASP A 45 11.04 -1.74 13.54
N ILE A 46 11.17 -2.64 12.56
CA ILE A 46 12.12 -3.76 12.62
C ILE A 46 13.55 -3.28 12.40
N LEU A 47 13.80 -2.37 11.46
CA LEU A 47 15.16 -1.94 11.10
C LEU A 47 15.77 -0.95 12.08
N PHE A 48 14.95 -0.20 12.81
CA PHE A 48 15.40 0.85 13.72
C PHE A 48 15.28 0.48 15.19
N CYS A 49 14.82 -0.74 15.52
CA CYS A 49 14.88 -1.22 16.89
C CYS A 49 16.31 -1.53 17.31
N THR A 50 16.58 -1.36 18.61
CA THR A 50 17.89 -1.61 19.22
C THR A 50 18.34 -3.06 19.02
N GLU A 51 17.41 -3.99 19.11
CA GLU A 51 17.62 -5.42 19.01
C GLU A 51 18.11 -5.83 17.62
N TYR A 52 17.61 -5.20 16.55
CA TYR A 52 18.11 -5.41 15.20
C TYR A 52 19.52 -4.84 15.02
N VAL A 53 19.77 -3.64 15.53
CA VAL A 53 21.07 -2.96 15.41
C VAL A 53 22.17 -3.76 16.11
N GLU A 54 21.87 -4.30 17.29
CA GLU A 54 22.78 -5.08 18.13
C GLU A 54 22.86 -6.56 17.72
N SER A 55 21.96 -7.03 16.85
CA SER A 55 21.96 -8.43 16.40
C SER A 55 23.24 -8.79 15.64
N ILE A 56 23.79 -9.97 15.96
CA ILE A 56 24.96 -10.55 15.28
C ILE A 56 24.61 -10.91 13.84
N ASP A 57 23.46 -11.54 13.63
CA ASP A 57 22.93 -11.90 12.32
C ASP A 57 21.66 -11.11 11.97
N LYS A 58 21.89 -9.98 11.30
CA LYS A 58 20.83 -9.09 10.83
C LYS A 58 19.90 -9.75 9.82
N ASN A 59 20.39 -10.67 9.00
CA ASN A 59 19.55 -11.31 7.98
C ASN A 59 18.53 -12.24 8.64
N THR A 60 19.01 -13.09 9.55
CA THR A 60 18.12 -14.01 10.28
C THR A 60 17.14 -13.23 11.14
N TYR A 61 17.60 -12.22 11.90
CA TYR A 61 16.70 -11.37 12.69
C TYR A 61 15.61 -10.74 11.82
N PHE A 62 16.00 -10.13 10.69
CA PHE A 62 15.05 -9.48 9.79
C PHE A 62 14.03 -10.47 9.22
N ILE A 63 14.47 -11.66 8.79
CA ILE A 63 13.60 -12.70 8.23
C ILE A 63 12.61 -13.18 9.29
N GLU A 64 13.05 -13.41 10.53
CA GLU A 64 12.18 -13.88 11.61
C GLU A 64 11.13 -12.84 12.01
N ASN A 65 11.54 -11.57 12.13
CA ASN A 65 10.64 -10.49 12.54
C ASN A 65 9.75 -9.96 11.41
N SER A 66 10.04 -10.31 10.15
CA SER A 66 9.21 -9.95 8.98
C SER A 66 8.26 -11.07 8.52
N LYS A 67 8.42 -12.29 9.04
CA LYS A 67 7.51 -13.41 8.75
C LYS A 67 6.10 -13.08 9.23
N LEU A 68 5.12 -13.43 8.41
CA LEU A 68 3.70 -13.30 8.74
C LEU A 68 3.07 -14.68 8.86
N THR A 69 2.15 -14.82 9.80
CA THR A 69 1.30 -16.00 9.90
C THR A 69 0.21 -15.98 8.83
N GLU A 70 -0.34 -17.14 8.50
CA GLU A 70 -1.47 -17.25 7.58
C GLU A 70 -2.68 -16.41 8.04
N GLU A 71 -2.91 -16.35 9.34
CA GLU A 71 -3.97 -15.53 9.92
C GLU A 71 -3.74 -14.03 9.67
N GLN A 72 -2.50 -13.54 9.84
CA GLN A 72 -2.13 -12.16 9.54
C GLN A 72 -2.29 -11.87 8.04
N ILE A 73 -1.88 -12.80 7.16
CA ILE A 73 -2.05 -12.67 5.71
C ILE A 73 -3.54 -12.55 5.35
N MET A 74 -4.40 -13.37 5.95
CA MET A 74 -5.84 -13.33 5.69
C MET A 74 -6.51 -12.06 6.24
N LYS A 75 -6.11 -11.59 7.42
CA LYS A 75 -6.56 -10.31 7.99
C LYS A 75 -6.13 -9.14 7.11
N MET A 76 -4.87 -9.11 6.68
CA MET A 76 -4.33 -8.10 5.77
C MET A 76 -5.10 -8.07 4.45
N LYS A 77 -5.38 -9.25 3.86
CA LYS A 77 -6.16 -9.37 2.62
C LYS A 77 -7.55 -8.73 2.76
N ARG A 78 -8.25 -8.95 3.87
CA ARG A 78 -9.57 -8.35 4.14
C ARG A 78 -9.47 -6.84 4.36
N ALA A 79 -8.48 -6.40 5.14
CA ALA A 79 -8.28 -4.99 5.48
C ALA A 79 -7.84 -4.12 4.28
N THR A 80 -7.35 -4.74 3.20
CA THR A 80 -6.85 -4.07 1.98
C THR A 80 -7.77 -4.23 0.76
N VAL A 81 -9.01 -4.69 0.96
CA VAL A 81 -10.04 -4.72 -0.09
C VAL A 81 -10.25 -3.30 -0.66
N GLY A 82 -10.41 -3.20 -1.98
CA GLY A 82 -10.42 -1.91 -2.69
C GLY A 82 -9.04 -1.43 -3.17
N GLN A 83 -7.97 -2.12 -2.77
CA GLN A 83 -6.61 -1.93 -3.28
C GLN A 83 -6.18 -0.44 -3.29
N SER A 84 -5.90 0.14 -4.45
CA SER A 84 -5.43 1.53 -4.58
C SER A 84 -6.40 2.59 -4.03
N ALA A 85 -7.69 2.28 -3.89
CA ALA A 85 -8.68 3.17 -3.26
C ALA A 85 -8.70 3.06 -1.73
N ASN A 86 -8.00 2.08 -1.15
CA ASN A 86 -7.93 1.83 0.29
C ASN A 86 -6.53 2.19 0.81
N GLU A 87 -6.47 3.06 1.80
CA GLU A 87 -5.20 3.55 2.37
C GLU A 87 -4.39 2.45 3.06
N ASN A 88 -5.06 1.46 3.66
CA ASN A 88 -4.41 0.29 4.25
C ASN A 88 -3.56 -0.45 3.21
N TRP A 89 -3.95 -0.43 1.93
CA TRP A 89 -3.20 -1.09 0.87
C TRP A 89 -1.85 -0.42 0.60
N LEU A 90 -1.81 0.92 0.61
CA LEU A 90 -0.56 1.65 0.42
C LEU A 90 0.40 1.39 1.58
N ILE A 91 -0.12 1.40 2.81
CA ILE A 91 0.67 1.18 4.02
C ILE A 91 1.19 -0.26 4.06
N ALA A 92 0.36 -1.23 3.69
CA ALA A 92 0.80 -2.63 3.57
C ALA A 92 1.94 -2.82 2.56
N ARG A 93 2.00 -2.00 1.52
CA ARG A 93 3.04 -2.09 0.48
C ARG A 93 4.29 -1.28 0.79
N LYS A 94 4.24 -0.38 1.76
CA LYS A 94 5.36 0.49 2.12
C LYS A 94 6.59 -0.37 2.46
N HIS A 95 7.73 -0.06 1.84
CA HIS A 95 9.01 -0.78 2.01
C HIS A 95 8.98 -2.30 1.72
N ARG A 96 7.97 -2.79 0.99
CA ARG A 96 7.89 -4.22 0.60
C ARG A 96 8.00 -4.38 -0.91
N LEU A 97 8.64 -5.47 -1.32
CA LEU A 97 8.70 -5.85 -2.74
C LEU A 97 7.34 -6.40 -3.18
N THR A 98 6.85 -5.92 -4.31
CA THR A 98 5.56 -6.32 -4.88
C THR A 98 5.79 -7.08 -6.17
N ALA A 99 4.90 -8.02 -6.51
CA ALA A 99 5.04 -8.86 -7.70
C ALA A 99 5.35 -8.07 -8.98
N SER A 100 4.64 -6.95 -9.21
CA SER A 100 4.83 -6.08 -10.37
C SER A 100 6.23 -5.45 -10.49
N LYS A 101 7.02 -5.43 -9.42
CA LYS A 101 8.37 -4.85 -9.37
C LYS A 101 9.46 -5.90 -9.23
N PHE A 102 9.08 -7.14 -8.92
CA PHE A 102 10.02 -8.22 -8.67
C PHE A 102 10.92 -8.49 -9.88
N GLY A 103 10.38 -8.44 -11.10
CA GLY A 103 11.17 -8.59 -12.33
C GLY A 103 12.28 -7.55 -12.48
N ALA A 104 12.02 -6.28 -12.10
CA ALA A 104 13.04 -5.23 -12.15
C ALA A 104 14.18 -5.48 -11.15
N VAL A 105 13.84 -6.01 -9.96
CA VAL A 105 14.83 -6.41 -8.95
C VAL A 105 15.66 -7.59 -9.44
N LEU A 106 15.02 -8.65 -9.94
CA LEU A 106 15.71 -9.82 -10.48
C LEU A 106 16.69 -9.45 -11.60
N ASN A 107 16.26 -8.60 -12.54
CA ASN A 107 17.14 -8.13 -13.61
C ASN A 107 18.34 -7.33 -13.08
N SER A 108 18.14 -6.54 -12.04
CA SER A 108 19.22 -5.77 -11.39
C SER A 108 20.24 -6.69 -10.72
N ILE A 109 19.76 -7.72 -10.02
CA ILE A 109 20.60 -8.76 -9.39
C ILE A 109 21.39 -9.52 -10.46
N LYS A 110 20.72 -10.01 -11.51
CA LYS A 110 21.35 -10.77 -12.60
C LYS A 110 22.49 -10.01 -13.26
N ASN A 111 22.33 -8.70 -13.42
CA ASN A 111 23.32 -7.85 -14.06
C ASN A 111 24.31 -7.19 -13.07
N ASN A 112 24.18 -7.46 -11.77
CA ASN A 112 24.92 -6.81 -10.68
C ASN A 112 24.93 -5.27 -10.79
N LYS A 113 23.79 -4.66 -11.14
CA LYS A 113 23.64 -3.21 -11.34
C LYS A 113 22.38 -2.72 -10.63
N PHE A 114 22.56 -1.76 -9.72
CA PHE A 114 21.47 -1.15 -8.94
C PHE A 114 21.35 0.34 -9.26
N PRO A 115 20.76 0.70 -10.42
CA PRO A 115 20.67 2.10 -10.83
C PRO A 115 19.76 2.89 -9.86
N PRO A 116 20.01 4.19 -9.64
CA PRO A 116 19.15 5.02 -8.77
C PRO A 116 17.67 5.01 -9.17
N ASN A 117 17.38 4.82 -10.47
CA ASN A 117 16.02 4.72 -10.98
C ASN A 117 15.28 3.47 -10.46
N LEU A 118 15.98 2.36 -10.17
CA LEU A 118 15.38 1.17 -9.57
C LEU A 118 14.69 1.54 -8.25
N PHE A 119 15.37 2.27 -7.38
CA PHE A 119 14.82 2.67 -6.09
C PHE A 119 13.62 3.61 -6.24
N LYS A 120 13.61 4.50 -7.25
CA LYS A 120 12.43 5.30 -7.59
C LYS A 120 11.24 4.41 -7.99
N ILE A 121 11.46 3.40 -8.82
CA ILE A 121 10.41 2.45 -9.21
C ILE A 121 9.89 1.69 -7.98
N LEU A 122 10.78 1.24 -7.10
CA LEU A 122 10.44 0.53 -5.86
C LEU A 122 9.57 1.36 -4.91
N LEU A 123 9.69 2.69 -4.91
CA LEU A 123 8.92 3.62 -4.06
C LEU A 123 7.49 3.97 -4.57
N ASN A 124 6.95 3.23 -5.55
CA ASN A 124 5.55 3.35 -6.05
C ASN A 124 5.24 4.67 -6.79
N PHE A 125 6.21 5.26 -7.49
CA PHE A 125 5.90 6.35 -8.43
C PHE A 125 5.30 5.80 -9.74
N GLU A 126 3.97 5.63 -9.79
CA GLU A 126 3.25 5.36 -11.04
C GLU A 126 3.08 6.67 -11.83
N LYS A 127 3.73 6.80 -12.98
CA LYS A 127 3.65 7.99 -13.84
C LYS A 127 3.15 7.72 -15.26
N VAL A 128 2.89 6.46 -15.62
CA VAL A 128 2.67 6.08 -17.02
C VAL A 128 1.18 6.06 -17.34
N LEU A 129 0.76 6.94 -18.24
CA LEU A 129 -0.63 7.05 -18.74
C LEU A 129 -1.20 5.72 -19.25
N ALA A 130 -0.37 4.91 -19.92
CA ALA A 130 -0.78 3.58 -20.39
C ALA A 130 -1.15 2.62 -19.24
N VAL A 131 -0.48 2.72 -18.09
CA VAL A 131 -0.81 1.91 -16.90
C VAL A 131 -2.13 2.36 -16.28
N LYS A 132 -2.39 3.68 -16.27
CA LYS A 132 -3.68 4.23 -15.83
C LYS A 132 -4.83 3.73 -16.72
N TRP A 133 -4.65 3.81 -18.04
CA TRP A 133 -5.64 3.33 -19.00
C TRP A 133 -5.91 1.83 -18.85
N GLY A 134 -4.87 0.99 -18.69
CA GLY A 134 -5.03 -0.44 -18.46
C GLY A 134 -5.87 -0.75 -17.22
N ARG A 135 -5.60 -0.08 -16.09
CA ARG A 135 -6.38 -0.27 -14.85
C ARG A 135 -7.85 0.10 -15.00
N GLU A 136 -8.14 1.18 -15.73
CA GLU A 136 -9.51 1.64 -15.97
C GLU A 136 -10.29 0.67 -16.88
N ASN A 137 -9.62 0.09 -17.88
CA ASN A 137 -10.25 -0.83 -18.82
C ASN A 137 -10.30 -2.28 -18.33
N ASP A 138 -9.41 -2.71 -17.44
CA ASP A 138 -9.46 -4.04 -16.82
C ASP A 138 -10.82 -4.31 -16.16
N ILE A 139 -11.42 -3.27 -15.54
CA ILE A 139 -12.76 -3.33 -14.93
C ILE A 139 -13.84 -3.73 -15.96
N LEU A 140 -13.71 -3.28 -17.21
CA LEU A 140 -14.64 -3.59 -18.29
C LEU A 140 -14.49 -5.05 -18.78
N TYR A 141 -13.28 -5.60 -18.74
CA TYR A 141 -13.01 -6.97 -19.20
C TYR A 141 -13.27 -8.04 -18.15
N PHE A 142 -13.21 -7.70 -16.86
CA PHE A 142 -13.46 -8.66 -15.77
C PHE A 142 -14.76 -9.45 -15.93
N PRO A 143 -15.94 -8.84 -16.20
CA PRO A 143 -17.19 -9.57 -16.39
C PRO A 143 -17.13 -10.60 -17.54
N TYR A 144 -16.46 -10.25 -18.65
CA TYR A 144 -16.36 -11.11 -19.84
C TYR A 144 -15.60 -12.42 -19.55
N LEU A 145 -14.54 -12.35 -18.72
CA LEU A 145 -13.74 -13.51 -18.30
C LEU A 145 -14.49 -14.47 -17.35
N TYR A 146 -15.58 -14.03 -16.73
CA TYR A 146 -16.43 -14.87 -15.88
C TYR A 146 -17.65 -15.41 -16.64
N THR A 147 -18.11 -14.75 -17.70
CA THR A 147 -19.18 -15.26 -18.57
C THR A 147 -18.70 -16.34 -19.54
N ASP A 148 -17.48 -16.22 -20.08
CA ASP A 148 -16.95 -17.18 -21.07
C ASP A 148 -16.50 -18.53 -20.48
N ARG A 149 -16.32 -18.63 -19.14
CA ARG A 149 -15.96 -19.91 -18.49
C ARG A 149 -17.09 -20.95 -18.46
N LYS A 150 -18.30 -20.60 -18.90
CA LYS A 150 -19.38 -21.60 -19.11
C LYS A 150 -19.29 -22.33 -20.46
N VAL A 151 -18.34 -21.98 -21.33
CA VAL A 151 -18.23 -22.59 -22.67
C VAL A 151 -16.79 -22.99 -22.97
N LYS A 152 -16.31 -24.07 -22.33
CA LYS A 152 -15.36 -25.07 -22.87
C LYS A 152 -14.87 -26.00 -21.76
N THR A 153 -15.73 -26.94 -21.37
CA THR A 153 -15.28 -28.28 -20.96
C THR A 153 -15.50 -29.19 -22.16
N ARG A 154 -14.46 -29.37 -22.97
CA ARG A 154 -14.29 -30.59 -23.76
C ARG A 154 -13.22 -31.39 -23.05
N PHE A 155 -13.66 -32.49 -22.43
CA PHE A 155 -12.80 -33.62 -22.07
C PHE A 155 -12.16 -34.20 -23.33
#